data_AF-A0A7W1V488-F1
#
_entry.id   AF-A0A7W1V488-F1
#
_cell.length_a   1.000
_cell.length_b   1.000
_cell.length_c   1.000
_cell.angle_alpha   90.00
_cell.angle_beta   90.00
_cell.angle_gamma   90.00
#
_symmetry.space_group_name_H-M   'P 1'
#
loop_
_entity.id
_entity.type
_entity.pdbx_description
1 polymer ?
#
loop_
_entity_poly.entity_id
_entity_poly.type
_entity_poly.pdbx_seq_one_letter_code
_entity_poly.pdbx_strand_id
1 'polypeptide(L)'
;LEQARTSSIHDVVRRGDLVVAVCDRAHEELADPESAERGGRIHWSVPDPVLVNTNAAFEGAYRDIAGRVDLLADVLASRDRSAASDPPAHPS
;
A
#
# COMPACT_ATOMS: atom_id res chain seq x y z
N LEU A 1 -4.63 13.09 -16.45
CA LEU A 1 -3.87 12.62 -15.28
C LEU A 1 -3.68 13.83 -14.37
N GLU A 2 -4.46 13.94 -13.29
CA GLU A 2 -4.18 14.95 -12.27
C GLU A 2 -2.75 14.73 -11.76
N GLN A 3 -1.94 15.78 -11.70
CA GLN A 3 -0.59 15.63 -11.15
C GLN A 3 -0.72 15.30 -9.66
N ALA A 4 -0.37 14.07 -9.31
CA ALA A 4 -0.15 13.71 -7.91
C ALA A 4 0.95 14.62 -7.37
N ARG A 5 0.62 15.45 -6.37
CA ARG A 5 1.59 16.24 -5.63
C ARG A 5 2.07 15.45 -4.42
N THR A 6 3.36 15.57 -4.10
CA THR A 6 3.90 15.04 -2.85
C THR A 6 3.13 15.64 -1.67
N SER A 7 2.73 14.80 -0.72
CA SER A 7 2.09 15.21 0.53
C SER A 7 2.67 14.39 1.68
N SER A 8 2.66 14.97 2.88
CA SER A 8 3.05 14.23 4.08
C SER A 8 2.04 13.12 4.36
N ILE A 9 2.53 11.96 4.80
CA ILE A 9 1.67 10.83 5.10
C ILE A 9 0.72 11.09 6.28
N HIS A 10 1.15 11.92 7.24
CA HIS A 10 0.35 12.28 8.41
C HIS A 10 -0.88 13.14 8.05
N ASP A 11 -0.86 13.78 6.89
CA ASP A 11 -1.94 14.66 6.43
C ASP A 11 -3.01 13.90 5.62
N VAL A 12 -2.71 12.69 5.15
CA VAL A 12 -3.58 11.96 4.21
C VAL A 12 -4.13 10.64 4.76
N VAL A 13 -3.39 9.94 5.64
CA VAL A 13 -3.78 8.62 6.15
C VAL A 13 -4.86 8.71 7.23
N ARG A 14 -5.91 7.91 7.07
CA ARG A 14 -7.05 7.77 7.99
C ARG A 14 -7.08 6.38 8.63
N ARG A 15 -7.93 6.23 9.64
CA ARG A 15 -8.16 4.92 10.28
C ARG A 15 -8.87 3.98 9.31
N GLY A 16 -8.34 2.77 9.16
CA GLY A 16 -8.83 1.74 8.25
C GLY A 16 -8.07 1.70 6.92
N ASP A 17 -7.18 2.66 6.64
CA ASP A 17 -6.40 2.66 5.41
C ASP A 17 -5.32 1.57 5.45
N LEU A 18 -5.13 0.90 4.31
CA LEU A 18 -3.99 0.03 4.08
C LEU A 18 -2.84 0.85 3.52
N VAL A 19 -1.73 0.92 4.27
CA VAL A 19 -0.54 1.66 3.85
C VAL A 19 0.51 0.68 3.29
N VAL A 20 1.01 0.98 2.10
CA VAL A 20 2.06 0.21 1.43
C VAL A 20 3.35 1.03 1.39
N ALA A 21 4.36 0.60 2.13
CA ALA A 21 5.71 1.19 2.05
C ALA A 21 6.52 0.48 0.94
N VAL A 22 7.13 1.24 0.03
CA VAL A 22 7.88 0.69 -1.13
C VAL A 22 9.40 0.61 -0.92
N CYS A 23 9.89 1.04 0.24
CA CYS A 23 11.27 0.85 0.66
C CYS A 23 11.36 0.65 2.17
N ASP A 24 12.45 0.02 2.61
CA ASP A 24 12.67 -0.33 4.03
C ASP A 24 12.69 0.93 4.89
N ARG A 25 13.39 1.98 4.42
CA ARG A 25 13.44 3.27 5.11
C ARG A 25 12.05 3.86 5.34
N ALA A 26 11.18 3.84 4.34
CA ALA A 26 9.81 4.33 4.48
C ALA A 26 9.01 3.47 5.46
N HIS A 27 9.24 2.15 5.47
CA HIS A 27 8.59 1.27 6.43
C HIS A 27 9.01 1.57 7.88
N GLU A 28 10.30 1.82 8.11
CA GLU A 28 10.85 2.17 9.42
C GLU A 28 10.32 3.51 9.94
N GLU A 29 10.31 4.55 9.09
CA GLU A 29 9.74 5.87 9.44
C GLU A 29 8.24 5.78 9.78
N LEU A 30 7.56 4.77 9.23
CA LEU A 30 6.15 4.48 9.45
C LEU A 30 5.87 3.51 10.60
N ALA A 31 6.88 3.04 11.31
CA ALA A 31 6.72 2.10 12.43
C ALA A 31 6.33 2.77 13.77
N ASP A 32 6.05 4.08 13.78
CA ASP A 32 5.61 4.79 14.98
C ASP A 32 4.29 4.18 15.54
N PRO A 33 4.15 3.99 16.86
CA PRO A 33 2.94 3.48 17.50
C PRO A 33 1.63 4.20 17.12
N GLU A 34 1.65 5.51 16.83
CA GLU A 34 0.44 6.24 16.36
C GLU A 34 -0.03 5.76 14.98
N SER A 35 0.87 5.14 14.23
CA SER A 35 0.64 4.62 12.89
C SER A 35 0.02 3.22 12.93
N ALA A 36 0.32 2.42 13.96
CA ALA A 36 -0.22 1.07 14.15
C ALA A 36 -1.75 1.07 14.33
N GLU A 37 -2.30 2.13 14.93
CA GLU A 37 -3.74 2.35 15.12
C GLU A 37 -4.50 2.70 13.82
N ARG A 38 -3.78 3.02 12.74
CA ARG A 38 -4.38 3.56 11.49
C ARG A 38 -4.79 2.49 10.49
N GLY A 39 -4.36 1.24 10.62
CA GLY A 39 -4.78 0.16 9.74
C GLY A 39 -3.67 -0.83 9.38
N GLY A 40 -3.93 -1.65 8.37
CA GLY A 40 -2.97 -2.63 7.86
C GLY A 40 -1.75 -1.96 7.25
N ARG A 41 -0.56 -2.54 7.45
CA ARG A 41 0.71 -2.05 6.89
C ARG A 41 1.42 -3.18 6.19
N ILE A 42 1.86 -2.95 4.97
CA ILE A 42 2.68 -3.89 4.23
C ILE A 42 3.89 -3.17 3.64
N HIS A 43 4.97 -3.92 3.50
CA HIS A 43 6.21 -3.44 2.92
C HIS A 43 6.54 -4.23 1.67
N TRP A 44 6.94 -3.49 0.65
CA TRP A 44 7.43 -3.96 -0.62
C TRP A 44 8.83 -3.41 -0.79
N SER A 45 9.82 -4.27 -1.03
CA SER A 45 11.12 -3.79 -1.47
C SER A 45 11.07 -3.56 -2.98
N VAL A 46 11.22 -2.30 -3.40
CA VAL A 46 11.34 -1.89 -4.81
C VAL A 46 12.70 -1.22 -5.00
N PRO A 47 13.50 -1.62 -5.99
CA PRO A 47 14.79 -0.99 -6.27
C PRO A 47 14.64 0.51 -6.55
N ASP A 48 15.46 1.35 -5.91
CA ASP A 48 15.43 2.80 -6.12
C ASP A 48 15.95 3.14 -7.53
N PRO A 49 15.08 3.63 -8.45
CA PRO A 49 15.49 3.94 -9.80
C PRO A 49 16.41 5.17 -9.88
N VAL A 50 16.41 6.04 -8.86
CA VAL A 50 17.24 7.25 -8.83
C VAL A 50 18.72 6.91 -8.73
N LEU A 51 19.08 5.81 -8.06
CA LEU A 51 20.47 5.36 -7.94
C LEU A 51 21.10 5.02 -9.29
N VAL A 52 20.31 4.47 -10.22
CA VAL A 52 20.76 4.09 -11.56
C VAL A 52 20.48 5.21 -12.58
N ASN A 53 19.41 5.98 -12.38
CA ASN A 53 18.99 7.12 -13.17
C ASN A 53 18.88 6.86 -14.69
N THR A 54 18.23 5.75 -15.06
CA THR A 54 17.95 5.41 -16.46
C THR A 54 16.47 5.13 -16.68
N ASN A 55 15.97 5.37 -17.90
CA ASN A 55 14.59 5.05 -18.26
C ASN A 55 14.24 3.59 -17.96
N ALA A 56 15.17 2.66 -18.18
CA ALA A 56 14.98 1.24 -17.90
C ALA A 56 14.80 0.95 -16.40
N ALA A 57 15.52 1.67 -15.52
CA ALA A 57 15.37 1.53 -14.07
C ALA A 57 14.02 2.05 -13.59
N PHE A 58 13.59 3.22 -14.07
CA PHE A 58 12.27 3.78 -13.77
C PHE A 58 11.14 2.88 -14.27
N GLU A 59 11.24 2.41 -15.50
CA GLU A 59 10.27 1.49 -16.10
C GLU A 59 10.24 0.14 -15.35
N GLY A 60 11.39 -0.34 -14.88
CA GLY A 60 11.48 -1.52 -14.02
C GLY A 60 10.72 -1.35 -12.70
N ALA A 61 10.98 -0.25 -11.98
CA ALA A 61 10.29 0.07 -10.74
C ALA A 61 8.77 0.26 -10.96
N TYR A 62 8.37 0.92 -12.06
CA TYR A 62 6.97 1.08 -12.43
C TYR A 62 6.27 -0.25 -12.62
N ARG A 63 6.82 -1.16 -13.44
CA ARG A 63 6.19 -2.48 -13.68
C ARG A 63 6.09 -3.32 -12.41
N ASP A 64 7.10 -3.27 -11.55
CA ASP A 64 7.10 -3.98 -10.28
C ASP A 64 5.98 -3.46 -9.36
N ILE A 65 5.87 -2.14 -9.19
CA ILE A 65 4.81 -1.52 -8.40
C ILE A 65 3.43 -1.81 -9.00
N ALA A 66 3.26 -1.59 -10.31
CA ALA A 66 1.98 -1.78 -10.99
C ALA A 66 1.47 -3.22 -10.86
N GLY A 67 2.32 -4.22 -11.13
CA GLY A 67 1.93 -5.62 -11.01
C GLY A 67 1.56 -6.02 -9.58
N ARG A 68 2.24 -5.47 -8.56
CA ARG A 68 1.89 -5.71 -7.15
C ARG A 68 0.57 -5.03 -6.76
N VAL A 69 0.29 -3.84 -7.29
CA VAL A 69 -0.99 -3.14 -7.10
C VAL A 69 -2.14 -3.97 -7.68
N ASP A 70 -1.99 -4.50 -8.90
CA ASP A 70 -3.02 -5.34 -9.54
C ASP A 70 -3.34 -6.57 -8.69
N LEU A 71 -2.31 -7.31 -8.26
CA LEU A 71 -2.48 -8.48 -7.39
C LEU A 71 -3.13 -8.13 -6.04
N LEU A 72 -2.72 -7.00 -5.44
CA LEU A 72 -3.29 -6.56 -4.17
C LEU A 72 -4.77 -6.19 -4.32
N ALA A 73 -5.14 -5.49 -5.39
CA ALA A 73 -6.52 -5.13 -5.68
C ALA A 73 -7.40 -6.38 -5.82
N ASP A 74 -6.92 -7.41 -6.54
CA ASP A 74 -7.63 -8.68 -6.70
C ASP A 74 -7.85 -9.41 -5.36
N VAL A 75 -6.83 -9.44 -4.50
CA VAL A 75 -6.93 -10.06 -3.16
C VAL A 75 -7.93 -9.31 -2.29
N LEU A 76 -7.90 -7.98 -2.28
CA LEU A 76 -8.83 -7.16 -1.50
C LEU A 76 -10.27 -7.33 -1.98
N ALA A 77 -10.51 -7.27 -3.29
CA ALA A 77 -11.83 -7.49 -3.87
C ALA A 77 -12.37 -8.89 -3.56
N SER A 78 -11.49 -9.90 -3.52
CA SER A 78 -11.86 -11.26 -3.14
C SER A 78 -12.22 -11.38 -1.66
N ARG A 79 -11.47 -10.70 -0.77
CA ARG A 79 -11.77 -10.65 0.66
C ARG A 79 -13.11 -10.01 0.94
N ASP A 80 -13.42 -8.89 0.31
CA ASP A 80 -14.70 -8.20 0.50
C ASP A 80 -15.88 -9.07 0.08
N ARG A 81 -15.76 -9.80 -1.05
CA ARG A 81 -16.80 -10.75 -1.48
C ARG A 81 -16.99 -11.91 -0.50
N SER A 82 -15.90 -12.47 0.03
CA SER A 82 -15.98 -13.54 1.03
C SER A 82 -16.61 -13.05 2.34
N ALA A 83 -16.25 -11.86 2.81
CA ALA A 83 -16.85 -11.26 4.01
C ALA A 83 -18.34 -10.96 3.82
N ALA A 84 -18.77 -10.54 2.62
CA ALA A 84 -20.18 -10.35 2.30
C ALA A 84 -20.98 -11.66 2.20
N SER A 85 -20.30 -12.79 2.00
CA SER A 85 -20.94 -14.11 1.92
C SER A 85 -21.08 -14.80 3.29
N ASP A 86 -20.49 -14.26 4.36
CA ASP A 86 -20.60 -14.80 5.71
C ASP A 86 -21.85 -14.20 6.39
N PRO A 87 -22.92 -14.98 6.67
CA PRO A 87 -24.14 -14.43 7.25
C PRO A 87 -23.87 -13.94 8.69
N PRO A 88 -24.47 -12.81 9.12
CA PRO A 88 -24.27 -12.33 10.49
C PRO A 88 -24.77 -13.39 11.48
N ALA A 89 -23.90 -13.79 12.42
CA ALA A 89 -24.29 -14.66 13.52
C ALA A 89 -25.41 -13.98 14.33
N HIS A 90 -26.61 -14.55 14.28
CA HIS A 90 -27.74 -14.10 15.09
C HIS A 90 -27.41 -14.29 16.58
N PRO A 91 -27.52 -13.26 17.43
CA PRO A 91 -27.48 -13.48 18.88
C PRO A 91 -28.76 -14.24 19.29
N SER A 92 -28.58 -15.34 20.02
CA SER A 92 -29.65 -16.15 20.63
C SER A 92 -30.28 -15.46 21.84
#